data_AF-A0A836EYL8-F1
#
_entry.id   AF-A0A836EYL8-F1
#
_cell.length_a   1.000
_cell.length_b   1.000
_cell.length_c   1.000
_cell.angle_alpha   90.00
_cell.angle_beta   90.00
_cell.angle_gamma   90.00
#
_symmetry.space_group_name_H-M   'P 1'
#
loop_
_entity.id
_entity.type
_entity.pdbx_description
1 polymer ?
#
loop_
_entity_poly.entity_id
_entity_poly.type
_entity_poly.pdbx_seq_one_letter_code
_entity_poly.pdbx_strand_id
1 'polypeptide(L)' 'LYDRFSVNLICKAAGNIALHFNPRLDRGYIVRNTRVRGSWEDEETCSPAGSNGCIFRRNTYAHLMIFCTNDAFQVRSNNS' A
#
# COMPACT_ATOMS: atom_id res chain seq x y z
N LEU A 1 -16.82 -10.69 -3.64
CA LEU A 1 -15.57 -10.78 -2.84
C LEU A 1 -14.72 -9.57 -3.19
N TYR A 2 -14.24 -8.81 -2.21
CA TYR A 2 -13.43 -7.63 -2.50
C TYR A 2 -12.05 -8.07 -3.03
N ASP A 3 -11.63 -7.47 -4.15
CA ASP A 3 -10.34 -7.76 -4.79
C ASP A 3 -9.22 -6.85 -4.30
N ARG A 4 -9.56 -5.85 -3.49
CA ARG A 4 -8.66 -4.75 -3.10
C ARG A 4 -9.03 -4.24 -1.72
N PHE A 5 -8.03 -3.69 -1.03
CA PHE A 5 -8.22 -2.85 0.15
C PHE A 5 -7.18 -1.74 0.14
N SER A 6 -7.37 -0.69 0.94
CA SER A 6 -6.40 0.40 1.07
C SER A 6 -6.17 0.80 2.52
N VAL A 7 -4.91 1.11 2.84
CA VAL A 7 -4.51 1.76 4.08
C VAL A 7 -3.98 3.15 3.73
N ASN A 8 -4.55 4.19 4.33
CA ASN A 8 -4.20 5.58 4.06
C ASN A 8 -3.66 6.26 5.32
N LEU A 9 -2.47 6.87 5.22
CA LEU A 9 -1.96 7.81 6.22
C LEU A 9 -2.28 9.23 5.77
N ILE A 10 -3.19 9.90 6.49
CA ILE A 10 -3.79 11.18 6.07
C ILE A 10 -3.23 12.33 6.89
N CYS A 11 -2.84 13.41 6.21
CA CYS A 11 -2.46 14.68 6.82
C CYS A 11 -3.71 15.52 7.12
N LYS A 12 -4.13 15.57 8.40
CA LYS A 12 -5.38 16.25 8.84
C LYS A 12 -5.54 17.68 8.36
N ALA A 13 -4.46 18.47 8.30
CA ALA A 13 -4.55 19.90 7.99
C ALA A 13 -4.77 20.21 6.49
N ALA A 14 -4.39 19.30 5.59
CA ALA A 14 -4.41 19.54 4.14
C ALA A 14 -5.27 18.54 3.36
N GLY A 15 -5.82 17.52 4.02
CA GLY A 15 -6.53 16.42 3.35
C GLY A 15 -5.65 15.58 2.42
N ASN A 16 -4.33 15.81 2.43
CA ASN A 16 -3.37 15.05 1.65
C ASN A 16 -3.26 13.62 2.20
N ILE A 17 -3.02 12.66 1.32
CA ILE A 17 -2.69 11.28 1.69
C ILE A 17 -1.18 11.15 1.54
N ALA A 18 -0.44 11.12 2.64
CA ALA A 18 1.01 10.98 2.62
C ALA A 18 1.44 9.59 2.13
N LEU A 19 0.65 8.57 2.45
CA LEU A 19 0.84 7.21 1.98
C LEU A 19 -0.52 6.57 1.69
N HIS A 20 -0.73 6.19 0.43
CA HIS A 20 -1.79 5.29 -0.01
C HIS A 20 -1.17 3.93 -0.30
N PHE A 21 -1.50 2.92 0.50
CA PHE A 21 -1.07 1.54 0.30
C PHE A 21 -2.28 0.72 -0.17
N ASN A 22 -2.26 0.25 -1.42
CA ASN A 22 -3.40 -0.40 -2.06
C ASN A 22 -3.02 -1.73 -2.73
N PRO A 23 -3.07 -2.85 -1.98
CA PRO A 23 -2.98 -4.18 -2.57
C PRO A 23 -4.13 -4.45 -3.53
N ARG A 24 -3.79 -4.84 -4.77
CA ARG A 24 -4.72 -5.27 -5.82
C ARG A 24 -4.58 -6.78 -6.03
N LEU A 25 -5.36 -7.58 -5.29
CA LEU A 25 -5.24 -9.04 -5.26
C LEU A 25 -5.59 -9.68 -6.60
N ASP A 26 -6.50 -9.07 -7.36
CA ASP A 26 -6.86 -9.46 -8.73
C ASP A 26 -5.70 -9.32 -9.72
N ARG A 27 -4.79 -8.37 -9.48
CA ARG A 27 -3.68 -8.07 -10.38
C ARG A 27 -2.32 -8.54 -9.87
N GLY A 28 -2.23 -9.01 -8.63
CA GLY A 28 -1.00 -9.57 -8.09
C GLY A 28 0.07 -8.55 -7.69
N TYR A 29 -0.26 -7.26 -7.55
CA TYR A 29 0.68 -6.23 -7.13
C TYR A 29 0.08 -5.24 -6.12
N ILE A 30 0.95 -4.44 -5.50
CA ILE A 30 0.58 -3.39 -4.56
C ILE A 30 0.89 -2.05 -5.20
N VAL A 31 -0.10 -1.15 -5.19
CA VAL A 31 0.13 0.25 -5.53
C VAL A 31 0.49 1.01 -4.27
N ARG A 32 1.58 1.78 -4.34
CA ARG A 32 1.83 2.88 -3.41
C ARG A 32 1.72 4.19 -4.17
N ASN A 33 1.15 5.20 -3.53
CA ASN A 33 1.05 6.53 -4.10
C ASN A 33 0.88 7.56 -2.98
N THR A 34 0.98 8.83 -3.32
CA THR A 34 0.59 9.98 -2.50
C THR A 34 -0.53 10.75 -3.20
N ARG A 35 -1.37 11.43 -2.42
CA ARG A 35 -2.41 12.32 -2.95
C ARG A 35 -2.21 13.71 -2.39
N VAL A 36 -1.81 14.66 -3.24
CA VAL A 36 -1.52 16.03 -2.85
C VAL A 36 -2.48 16.96 -3.59
N ARG A 37 -3.11 17.89 -2.85
CA ARG A 37 -4.06 18.87 -3.43
C ARG A 37 -5.19 18.22 -4.25
N GLY A 38 -5.65 17.04 -3.81
CA GLY A 38 -6.74 16.30 -4.45
C GLY A 38 -6.33 15.44 -5.65
N SER A 39 -5.07 15.45 -6.07
CA SER A 39 -4.56 14.68 -7.22
C SER A 39 -3.62 13.56 -6.79
N TRP A 40 -3.68 12.43 -7.49
CA TRP A 40 -2.73 11.34 -7.32
C TRP A 40 -1.46 11.64 -8.09
N GLU A 41 -0.32 11.31 -7.50
CA GLU A 41 0.99 11.38 -8.19
C GLU A 41 1.27 10.06 -8.94
N ASP A 42 2.52 9.84 -9.33
CA ASP A 42 2.92 8.61 -10.03
C ASP A 42 2.83 7.36 -9.14
N GLU A 43 2.24 6.28 -9.67
CA GLU A 43 2.11 5.01 -8.93
C GLU A 43 3.47 4.29 -8.80
N GLU A 44 3.84 3.93 -7.57
CA GLU A 44 4.91 2.97 -7.31
C GLU A 44 4.35 1.54 -7.27
N THR A 45 4.56 0.78 -8.34
CA THR A 45 4.01 -0.58 -8.52
C THR A 45 5.02 -1.71 -8.32
N CYS A 46 6.32 -1.39 -8.33
CA CYS A 46 7.42 -2.33 -8.11
C CYS A 46 7.39 -2.87 -6.69
N SER A 47 6.64 -3.95 -6.48
CA SER A 47 6.58 -4.69 -5.23
C SER A 47 7.33 -6.00 -5.44
N PRO A 48 8.08 -6.52 -4.47
CA PRO A 48 8.49 -7.91 -4.51
C PRO A 48 7.21 -8.76 -4.44
N ALA A 49 6.65 -9.07 -5.61
CA ALA A 49 5.74 -10.18 -5.74
C ALA A 49 6.55 -11.41 -5.36
N GLY A 50 6.08 -12.19 -4.40
CA GLY A 50 6.63 -13.53 -4.23
C GLY A 50 6.46 -14.29 -5.55
N SER A 51 7.08 -15.46 -5.68
CA SER A 51 6.98 -16.32 -6.87
C SER A 51 5.53 -16.58 -7.38
N ASN A 52 4.52 -16.25 -6.55
CA ASN A 52 3.09 -16.49 -6.80
C ASN A 52 2.24 -15.19 -6.84
N GLY A 53 2.84 -14.00 -7.02
CA GLY A 53 2.11 -12.72 -7.11
C GLY A 53 2.02 -11.94 -5.78
N CYS A 54 0.88 -11.31 -5.52
CA CYS A 54 0.69 -10.43 -4.35
C CYS A 54 0.85 -11.22 -3.03
N ILE A 55 1.55 -10.62 -2.06
CA ILE A 55 1.74 -11.19 -0.71
C ILE A 55 0.44 -11.26 0.11
N PHE A 56 -0.59 -10.52 -0.31
CA PHE A 56 -1.93 -10.57 0.29
C PHE A 56 -2.79 -11.57 -0.46
N ARG A 57 -3.42 -12.49 0.30
CA ARG A 57 -4.32 -13.50 -0.22
C ARG A 57 -5.70 -13.34 0.41
N ARG A 58 -6.72 -13.86 -0.27
CA ARG A 58 -8.09 -13.89 0.28
C ARG A 58 -8.12 -14.83 1.47
N ASN A 59 -8.93 -14.49 2.47
CA ASN A 59 -9.19 -15.31 3.64
C ASN A 59 -7.93 -15.68 4.45
N THR A 60 -6.87 -14.88 4.35
CA THR A 60 -5.66 -15.03 5.17
C THR A 60 -5.51 -13.85 6.12
N TYR A 61 -5.01 -14.12 7.32
CA TYR A 61 -4.53 -13.06 8.19
C TYR A 61 -3.25 -12.43 7.60
N ALA A 62 -3.12 -11.11 7.75
CA ALA A 62 -1.90 -10.40 7.43
C ALA A 62 -1.61 -9.39 8.54
N HIS A 63 -0.35 -9.32 8.94
CA HIS A 63 0.17 -8.25 9.79
C HIS A 63 0.92 -7.27 8.91
N LEU A 64 0.56 -5.99 8.99
CA LEU A 64 1.14 -4.90 8.21
C LEU A 64 1.80 -3.92 9.19
N MET A 65 3.10 -3.70 9.02
CA MET A 65 3.86 -2.71 9.78
C MET A 65 4.27 -1.59 8.84
N ILE A 66 4.04 -0.35 9.26
CA ILE A 66 4.44 0.86 8.55
C ILE A 66 5.34 1.67 9.49
N PHE A 67 6.63 1.72 9.18
CA PHE A 67 7.60 2.52 9.92
C PHE A 67 7.84 3.83 9.18
N CYS A 68 7.62 4.94 9.89
CA CYS A 68 7.95 6.26 9.40
C CYS A 68 9.43 6.56 9.72
N THR A 69 10.25 6.73 8.69
CA THR A 69 11.64 7.19 8.83
C THR A 69 11.74 8.64 8.37
N ASN A 70 12.93 9.24 8.43
CA ASN A 70 13.13 10.61 7.97
C ASN A 70 12.88 10.78 6.47
N ASP A 71 13.20 9.77 5.66
CA ASP A 71 13.24 9.89 4.20
C ASP A 71 12.20 9.03 3.48
N ALA A 72 11.64 8.02 4.15
CA ALA A 72 10.69 7.09 3.54
C ALA A 72 9.75 6.41 4.55
N PHE A 73 8.64 5.87 4.03
CA PHE A 73 7.86 4.85 4.74
C PHE A 73 8.42 3.47 4.41
N GLN A 74 8.83 2.73 5.44
CA GLN A 74 9.16 1.31 5.29
C GLN A 74 7.93 0.47 5.60
N VAL A 75 7.50 -0.34 4.63
CA VAL A 75 6.31 -1.19 4.77
C VAL A 75 6.74 -2.65 4.78
N ARG A 76 6.35 -3.39 5.81
CA ARG A 76 6.61 -4.83 5.95
C ARG A 76 5.30 -5.58 6.17
N SER A 77 5.18 -6.77 5.60
CA SER A 77 4.12 -7.71 5.94
C SER A 77 4.71 -9.02 6.41
N ASN A 78 4.09 -9.69 7.40
CA ASN A 78 4.57 -10.99 7.89
C ASN A 78 4.55 -12.13 6.83
N ASN A 79 3.97 -11.87 5.65
CA ASN A 79 3.92 -12.84 4.54
C ASN A 79 5.13 -12.71 3.57
N SER A 80 6.13 -11.88 3.89
CA SER A 80 7.36 -11.65 3.11
C SER A 80 8.50 -11.10 3.96
#